data_AF-A0A351VAR6-F1
#
_entry.id   AF-A0A351VAR6-F1
#
_cell.length_a   1.000
_cell.length_b   1.000
_cell.length_c   1.000
_cell.angle_alpha   90.00
_cell.angle_beta   90.00
_cell.angle_gamma   90.00
#
_symmetry.space_group_name_H-M   'P 1'
#
loop_
_entity.id
_entity.type
_entity.pdbx_description
1 polymer ?
#
loop_
_entity_poly.entity_id
_entity_poly.type
_entity_poly.pdbx_seq_one_letter_code
_entity_poly.pdbx_strand_id
1 'polypeptide(L)'
;MTLTTLCYIENEDSYLMMHRIKKEKDINKDKWIGIGGHFESGESPEECLMREAWEETGLTLTSYRLRGIITFLCDDITDYYMFLYTADGFTGTLTDCREGTLEWVSKDRLTELNLWEGDLIFFRLLKENAPFFSLKLCYADNVLTHAVLNGNPMELLDIADEQGNPTGKVRERSLVHLYGNRHRTSHIWIIRPSKTKKNSFDVLLQKRAEDKDSFPGCYDISSAGHIPAGCGYLPSALRELKEELGITAKENELVFIGFQETSIQTEFYGKPFRNHEYSAVYLLNRDISISSIRFQKDEIESVIWMDYEDCLQKIKNGTLKHCIFQDEFELLKKSACVF
;
A
#
# COMPACT_ATOMS: atom_id res chain seq x y z
N MET A 1 13.80 25.51 3.31
CA MET A 1 14.29 24.14 3.50
C MET A 1 14.93 24.05 4.86
N THR A 2 14.44 23.15 5.70
CA THR A 2 14.88 22.95 7.08
C THR A 2 15.55 21.57 7.19
N LEU A 3 16.71 21.52 7.83
CA LEU A 3 17.43 20.27 8.10
C LEU A 3 17.16 19.85 9.54
N THR A 4 16.82 18.58 9.73
CA THR A 4 16.58 18.01 11.07
C THR A 4 17.17 16.61 11.18
N THR A 5 17.36 16.15 12.40
CA THR A 5 17.60 14.73 12.69
C THR A 5 16.34 14.10 13.26
N LEU A 6 16.17 12.81 13.02
CA LEU A 6 15.14 11.98 13.64
C LEU A 6 15.79 10.65 14.00
N CYS A 7 15.62 10.19 15.23
CA CYS A 7 16.25 8.98 15.72
C CYS A 7 15.26 8.14 16.52
N TYR A 8 15.27 6.84 16.25
CA TYR A 8 14.61 5.85 17.08
C TYR A 8 15.67 5.09 17.88
N ILE A 9 15.75 5.41 19.18
CA ILE A 9 16.63 4.68 20.10
C ILE A 9 15.97 3.34 20.42
N GLU A 10 16.72 2.26 20.29
CA GLU A 10 16.30 0.88 20.46
C GLU A 10 16.74 0.35 21.81
N ASN A 11 15.82 -0.30 22.51
CA ASN A 11 16.13 -1.13 23.66
C ASN A 11 15.27 -2.39 23.57
N GLU A 12 15.91 -3.55 23.43
CA GLU A 12 15.25 -4.82 23.15
C GLU A 12 14.29 -4.68 21.93
N ASP A 13 13.02 -5.05 22.12
CA ASP A 13 11.97 -4.96 21.09
C ASP A 13 11.15 -3.67 21.18
N SER A 14 11.73 -2.59 21.69
CA SER A 14 11.07 -1.29 21.84
C SER A 14 11.85 -0.15 21.20
N TYR A 15 11.12 0.89 20.78
CA TYR A 15 11.67 2.20 20.46
C TYR A 15 11.37 3.19 21.60
N LEU A 16 12.32 4.08 21.89
CA LEU A 16 12.02 5.27 22.69
C LEU A 16 11.24 6.25 21.80
N MET A 17 9.99 6.51 22.19
CA MET A 17 9.08 7.41 21.49
C MET A 17 8.78 8.62 22.35
N MET A 18 8.55 9.76 21.70
CA MET A 18 8.12 10.99 22.34
C MET A 18 6.68 11.32 21.94
N HIS A 19 5.80 11.43 22.93
CA HIS A 19 4.43 11.93 22.75
C HIS A 19 4.39 13.45 22.87
N ARG A 20 4.17 14.14 21.75
CA ARG A 20 4.28 15.61 21.59
C ARG A 20 3.04 16.34 22.09
N ILE A 21 2.91 16.48 23.42
CA ILE A 21 1.73 17.09 24.08
C ILE A 21 2.00 18.45 24.74
N LYS A 22 3.27 18.89 24.87
CA LYS A 22 3.62 20.06 25.70
C LYS A 22 3.66 21.39 24.94
N LYS A 23 3.77 21.39 23.60
CA LYS A 23 3.85 22.61 22.78
C LYS A 23 2.49 22.97 22.17
N GLU A 24 2.05 24.24 22.30
CA GLU A 24 0.74 24.69 21.81
C GLU A 24 0.64 24.80 20.27
N LYS A 25 1.75 25.14 19.59
CA LYS A 25 1.86 25.26 18.13
C LYS A 25 2.93 24.30 17.60
N ASP A 26 2.59 23.02 17.57
CA ASP A 26 3.44 21.97 17.03
C ASP A 26 2.69 21.24 15.91
N ILE A 27 3.31 21.07 14.75
CA ILE A 27 2.75 20.26 13.66
C ILE A 27 2.58 18.79 14.11
N ASN A 28 3.41 18.37 15.07
CA ASN A 28 3.37 17.04 15.66
C ASN A 28 2.50 16.97 16.90
N LYS A 29 1.65 17.98 17.19
CA LYS A 29 0.81 17.96 18.38
C LYS A 29 -0.03 16.67 18.46
N ASP A 30 0.01 16.03 19.63
CA ASP A 30 -0.64 14.75 19.94
C ASP A 30 -0.12 13.54 19.14
N LYS A 31 0.99 13.69 18.40
CA LYS A 31 1.65 12.60 17.67
C LYS A 31 2.78 11.98 18.48
N TRP A 32 3.09 10.74 18.13
CA TRP A 32 4.24 10.01 18.64
C TRP A 32 5.34 10.03 17.59
N ILE A 33 6.52 10.50 17.96
CA ILE A 33 7.67 10.57 17.05
C ILE A 33 8.94 10.08 17.74
N GLY A 34 9.98 9.81 16.95
CA GLY A 34 11.33 9.62 17.47
C GLY A 34 11.90 10.92 18.05
N ILE A 35 13.10 10.82 18.64
CA ILE A 35 13.83 11.96 19.19
C ILE A 35 14.61 12.67 18.09
N GLY A 36 14.91 13.94 18.26
CA GLY A 36 15.64 14.73 17.27
C GLY A 36 15.05 16.11 17.06
N GLY A 37 15.79 16.94 16.33
CA GLY A 37 15.44 18.33 16.15
C GLY A 37 16.24 19.02 15.06
N HIS A 38 16.33 20.33 15.16
CA HIS A 38 16.81 21.19 14.08
C HIS A 38 18.32 21.32 14.12
N PHE A 39 18.93 21.45 12.94
CA PHE A 39 20.35 21.77 12.85
C PHE A 39 20.60 23.18 13.37
N GLU A 40 21.66 23.34 14.15
CA GLU A 40 22.28 24.62 14.43
C GLU A 40 23.32 24.98 13.37
N SER A 41 23.74 26.24 13.34
CA SER A 41 24.69 26.73 12.36
C SER A 41 26.04 26.03 12.49
N GLY A 42 26.41 25.27 11.46
CA GLY A 42 27.69 24.58 11.37
C GLY A 42 27.67 23.13 11.84
N GLU A 43 26.53 22.62 12.32
CA GLU A 43 26.40 21.21 12.70
C GLU A 43 26.42 20.28 11.48
N SER A 44 27.17 19.20 11.62
CA SER A 44 26.95 17.96 10.89
C SER A 44 25.67 17.24 11.39
N PRO A 45 25.09 16.32 10.60
CA PRO A 45 23.97 15.50 11.06
C PRO A 45 24.25 14.75 12.37
N GLU A 46 25.47 14.27 12.57
CA GLU A 46 25.87 13.55 13.77
C GLU A 46 25.98 14.46 14.99
N GLU A 47 26.51 15.68 14.83
CA GLU A 47 26.56 16.67 15.93
C GLU A 47 25.15 17.06 16.38
N CYS A 48 24.25 17.32 15.42
CA CYS A 48 22.85 17.60 15.70
C CYS A 48 22.17 16.42 16.42
N LEU A 49 22.35 15.18 15.93
CA LEU A 49 21.80 13.98 16.55
C LEU A 49 22.22 13.84 18.01
N MET A 50 23.52 14.00 18.28
CA MET A 50 24.08 13.82 19.62
C MET A 50 23.60 14.89 20.59
N ARG A 51 23.50 16.15 20.15
CA ARG A 51 22.95 17.25 20.95
C ARG A 51 21.48 17.01 21.28
N GLU A 52 20.65 16.78 20.27
CA GLU A 52 19.20 16.60 20.44
C GLU A 52 18.89 15.37 21.31
N ALA A 53 19.60 14.25 21.12
CA ALA A 53 19.42 13.07 21.99
C ALA A 53 19.69 13.39 23.46
N TRP A 54 20.76 14.14 23.75
CA TRP A 54 21.07 14.52 25.11
C TRP A 54 20.08 15.55 25.68
N GLU A 55 19.72 16.58 24.91
CA GLU A 55 18.80 17.64 25.34
C GLU A 55 17.37 17.12 25.57
N GLU A 56 16.88 16.25 24.70
CA GLU A 56 15.52 15.74 24.78
C GLU A 56 15.37 14.61 25.79
N THR A 57 16.39 13.77 25.97
CA THR A 57 16.26 12.51 26.73
C THR A 57 17.22 12.37 27.91
N GLY A 58 18.29 13.16 27.96
CA GLY A 58 19.39 12.98 28.91
C GLY A 58 20.32 11.80 28.57
N LEU A 59 20.11 11.11 27.44
CA LEU A 59 20.92 9.97 27.02
C LEU A 59 22.08 10.41 26.12
N THR A 60 23.20 9.71 26.23
CA THR A 60 24.33 9.82 25.30
C THR A 60 24.42 8.56 24.46
N LEU A 61 24.24 8.69 23.14
CA LEU A 61 24.33 7.57 22.20
C LEU A 61 25.79 7.09 22.10
N THR A 62 25.97 5.77 22.05
CA THR A 62 27.29 5.12 21.93
C THR A 62 27.38 4.23 20.68
N SER A 63 26.24 3.86 20.11
CA SER A 63 26.14 3.15 18.84
C SER A 63 24.89 3.63 18.10
N TYR A 64 25.08 4.11 16.87
CA TYR A 64 24.02 4.65 16.03
C TYR A 64 24.36 4.48 14.54
N ARG A 65 23.32 4.52 13.70
CA ARG A 65 23.44 4.32 12.26
C ARG A 65 22.48 5.25 11.53
N LEU A 66 23.00 5.99 10.54
CA LEU A 66 22.17 6.71 9.58
C LEU A 66 21.48 5.69 8.66
N ARG A 67 20.15 5.74 8.64
CA ARG A 67 19.27 4.80 7.92
C ARG A 67 18.74 5.35 6.62
N GLY A 68 18.52 6.65 6.54
CA GLY A 68 18.00 7.26 5.34
C GLY A 68 17.80 8.76 5.46
N ILE A 69 17.35 9.36 4.37
CA ILE A 69 16.93 10.76 4.33
C ILE A 69 15.45 10.80 3.99
N ILE A 70 14.67 11.45 4.84
CA ILE A 70 13.23 11.64 4.66
C ILE A 70 12.98 13.07 4.21
N THR A 71 12.40 13.24 3.02
CA THR A 71 11.87 14.53 2.59
C THR A 71 10.41 14.59 2.99
N PHE A 72 10.07 15.47 3.93
CA PHE A 72 8.70 15.65 4.43
C PHE A 72 8.16 17.00 3.95
N LEU A 73 7.06 16.94 3.19
CA LEU A 73 6.34 18.09 2.67
C LEU A 73 4.91 18.05 3.23
N CYS A 74 4.44 19.14 3.83
CA CYS A 74 3.08 19.23 4.36
C CYS A 74 2.53 20.62 4.08
N ASP A 75 1.50 20.71 3.24
CA ASP A 75 0.81 21.95 2.89
C ASP A 75 1.78 23.12 2.59
N ASP A 76 1.52 24.31 3.13
CA ASP A 76 2.35 25.52 2.97
C ASP A 76 3.50 25.62 3.98
N ILE A 77 3.85 24.52 4.65
CA ILE A 77 4.93 24.50 5.64
C ILE A 77 6.28 24.38 4.93
N THR A 78 7.34 24.88 5.57
CA THR A 78 8.71 24.74 5.07
C THR A 78 9.09 23.26 4.88
N ASP A 79 9.64 22.92 3.72
CA ASP A 79 10.16 21.58 3.42
C ASP A 79 11.19 21.11 4.46
N TYR A 80 11.00 19.91 5.00
CA TYR A 80 11.93 19.27 5.93
C TYR A 80 12.73 18.17 5.25
N TYR A 81 14.03 18.16 5.50
CA TYR A 81 14.93 17.04 5.22
C TYR A 81 15.39 16.47 6.54
N MET A 82 14.90 15.28 6.87
CA MET A 82 15.16 14.60 8.12
C MET A 82 16.19 13.50 7.89
N PHE A 83 17.32 13.58 8.58
CA PHE A 83 18.29 12.50 8.62
C PHE A 83 17.80 11.47 9.64
N LEU A 84 17.33 10.32 9.15
CA LEU A 84 16.76 9.25 9.96
C LEU A 84 17.85 8.33 10.49
N TYR A 85 17.93 8.20 11.81
CA TYR A 85 18.85 7.34 12.54
C TYR A 85 18.12 6.25 13.33
N THR A 86 18.84 5.17 13.59
CA THR A 86 18.54 4.25 14.70
C THR A 86 19.74 4.19 15.62
N ALA A 87 19.52 4.00 16.92
CA ALA A 87 20.59 3.86 17.91
C ALA A 87 20.33 2.65 18.81
N ASP A 88 21.28 1.73 18.92
CA ASP A 88 21.17 0.48 19.68
C ASP A 88 22.12 0.44 20.89
N GLY A 89 22.86 1.52 21.12
CA GLY A 89 23.70 1.69 22.30
C GLY A 89 23.61 3.09 22.85
N PHE A 90 23.41 3.22 24.17
CA PHE A 90 23.35 4.50 24.86
C PHE A 90 23.75 4.37 26.33
N THR A 91 24.06 5.49 26.96
CA THR A 91 24.34 5.61 28.40
C THR A 91 23.56 6.79 28.99
N GLY A 92 23.46 6.83 30.32
CA GLY A 92 22.69 7.85 31.03
C GLY A 92 21.34 7.34 31.54
N THR A 93 20.50 8.26 32.00
CA THR A 93 19.16 7.99 32.52
C THR A 93 18.17 8.96 31.91
N LEU A 94 16.97 8.48 31.57
CA LEU A 94 15.93 9.32 30.98
C LEU A 94 15.60 10.51 31.90
N THR A 95 15.58 11.70 31.31
CA THR A 95 15.16 12.95 31.95
C THR A 95 13.85 13.46 31.35
N ASP A 96 13.21 14.41 32.05
CA ASP A 96 12.01 15.06 31.53
C ASP A 96 12.31 15.88 30.26
N CYS A 97 11.57 15.59 29.20
CA CYS A 97 11.63 16.36 27.96
C CYS A 97 10.71 17.59 28.04
N ARG A 98 11.13 18.72 27.46
CA ARG A 98 10.31 19.94 27.36
C ARG A 98 9.22 19.83 26.29
N GLU A 99 9.38 18.94 25.32
CA GLU A 99 8.52 18.87 24.13
C GLU A 99 7.40 17.84 24.27
N GLY A 100 7.59 16.84 25.14
CA GLY A 100 6.64 15.75 25.32
C GLY A 100 6.93 14.83 26.50
N THR A 101 6.26 13.68 26.49
CA THR A 101 6.53 12.56 27.41
C THR A 101 7.28 11.46 26.65
N LEU A 102 8.37 10.96 27.25
CA LEU A 102 9.17 9.87 26.68
C LEU A 102 8.70 8.52 27.20
N GLU A 103 8.49 7.56 26.30
CA GLU A 103 8.08 6.21 26.66
C GLU A 103 8.75 5.17 25.76
N TRP A 104 9.09 4.01 26.35
CA TRP A 104 9.49 2.84 25.59
C TRP A 104 8.25 2.15 25.04
N VAL A 105 8.09 2.18 23.72
CA VAL A 105 6.96 1.55 23.04
C VAL A 105 7.44 0.32 22.27
N SER A 106 6.80 -0.81 22.52
CA SER A 106 7.06 -2.04 21.78
C SER A 106 6.85 -1.83 20.27
N LYS A 107 7.77 -2.37 19.46
CA LYS A 107 7.75 -2.29 17.99
C LYS A 107 6.45 -2.84 17.38
N ASP A 108 5.81 -3.81 18.03
CA ASP A 108 4.55 -4.40 17.57
C ASP A 108 3.31 -3.54 17.88
N ARG A 109 3.46 -2.51 18.73
CA ARG A 109 2.36 -1.60 19.11
C ARG A 109 2.38 -0.27 18.35
N LEU A 110 3.34 -0.05 17.45
CA LEU A 110 3.49 1.23 16.74
C LEU A 110 2.23 1.62 15.96
N THR A 111 1.51 0.65 15.40
CA THR A 111 0.26 0.90 14.66
C THR A 111 -0.90 1.38 15.52
N GLU A 112 -0.79 1.25 16.85
CA GLU A 112 -1.79 1.75 17.81
C GLU A 112 -1.59 3.24 18.11
N LEU A 113 -0.41 3.78 17.81
CA LEU A 113 -0.05 5.16 18.10
C LEU A 113 -0.62 6.13 17.05
N ASN A 114 -0.83 7.38 17.46
CA ASN A 114 -1.10 8.47 16.54
C ASN A 114 0.21 8.92 15.86
N LEU A 115 0.55 8.29 14.74
CA LEU A 115 1.75 8.58 13.94
C LEU A 115 1.44 9.46 12.73
N TRP A 116 2.47 9.89 12.01
CA TRP A 116 2.30 10.18 10.59
C TRP A 116 2.20 8.86 9.83
N GLU A 117 1.29 8.76 8.86
CA GLU A 117 1.06 7.50 8.16
C GLU A 117 2.32 6.98 7.44
N GLY A 118 3.10 7.89 6.85
CA GLY A 118 4.37 7.58 6.20
C GLY A 118 5.45 7.06 7.15
N ASP A 119 5.30 7.25 8.47
CA ASP A 119 6.22 6.67 9.45
C ASP A 119 6.18 5.15 9.43
N LEU A 120 4.99 4.58 9.19
CA LEU A 120 4.83 3.12 9.05
C LEU A 120 5.65 2.57 7.88
N ILE A 121 5.90 3.37 6.83
CA ILE A 121 6.72 2.96 5.68
C ILE A 121 8.16 2.78 6.13
N PHE A 122 8.75 3.80 6.76
CA PHE A 122 10.13 3.65 7.21
C PHE A 122 10.24 2.69 8.39
N PHE A 123 9.26 2.56 9.29
CA PHE A 123 9.30 1.52 10.33
C PHE A 123 9.37 0.11 9.75
N ARG A 124 8.65 -0.17 8.66
CA ARG A 124 8.82 -1.43 7.91
C ARG A 124 10.25 -1.56 7.39
N LEU A 125 10.78 -0.54 6.71
CA LEU A 125 12.15 -0.56 6.18
C LEU A 125 13.20 -0.74 7.28
N LEU A 126 12.98 -0.15 8.46
CA LEU A 126 13.82 -0.30 9.64
C LEU A 126 13.80 -1.75 10.10
N LYS A 127 12.61 -2.35 10.26
CA LYS A 127 12.39 -3.76 10.68
C LYS A 127 12.96 -4.77 9.69
N GLU A 128 12.86 -4.50 8.39
CA GLU A 128 13.43 -5.33 7.32
C GLU A 128 14.95 -5.13 7.15
N ASN A 129 15.58 -4.28 7.98
CA ASN A 129 16.97 -3.87 7.88
C ASN A 129 17.36 -3.45 6.45
N ALA A 130 16.49 -2.67 5.80
CA ALA A 130 16.74 -2.17 4.46
C ALA A 130 18.08 -1.41 4.40
N PRO A 131 18.79 -1.47 3.25
CA PRO A 131 19.92 -0.59 2.98
C PRO A 131 19.53 0.89 3.11
N PHE A 132 20.52 1.77 3.11
CA PHE A 132 20.27 3.21 3.13
C PHE A 132 19.27 3.61 2.04
N PHE A 133 18.29 4.44 2.38
CA PHE A 133 17.20 4.82 1.48
C PHE A 133 16.91 6.32 1.51
N SER A 134 16.30 6.81 0.44
CA SER A 134 15.61 8.10 0.41
C SER A 134 14.10 7.87 0.35
N LEU A 135 13.35 8.61 1.18
CA LEU A 135 11.89 8.53 1.20
C LEU A 135 11.31 9.93 1.16
N LYS A 136 10.54 10.24 0.13
CA LYS A 136 9.76 11.48 0.06
C LYS A 136 8.33 11.18 0.49
N LEU A 137 7.80 11.99 1.40
CA LEU A 137 6.43 11.94 1.91
C LEU A 137 5.79 13.31 1.72
N CYS A 138 4.66 13.35 1.04
CA CYS A 138 3.86 14.55 0.86
C CYS A 138 2.52 14.41 1.56
N TYR A 139 2.13 15.41 2.32
CA TYR A 139 0.88 15.49 3.04
C TYR A 139 0.07 16.70 2.58
N ALA A 140 -1.24 16.51 2.51
CA ALA A 140 -2.22 17.59 2.41
C ALA A 140 -3.29 17.37 3.48
N ASP A 141 -3.58 18.39 4.29
CA ASP A 141 -4.56 18.30 5.39
C ASP A 141 -4.33 17.09 6.32
N ASN A 142 -3.06 16.83 6.67
CA ASN A 142 -2.59 15.65 7.43
C ASN A 142 -2.78 14.26 6.78
N VAL A 143 -3.23 14.20 5.53
CA VAL A 143 -3.39 12.94 4.77
C VAL A 143 -2.20 12.74 3.86
N LEU A 144 -1.60 11.54 3.88
CA LEU A 144 -0.51 11.18 2.97
C LEU A 144 -1.04 11.13 1.53
N THR A 145 -0.52 12.00 0.66
CA THR A 145 -0.95 12.08 -0.75
C THR A 145 0.04 11.47 -1.71
N HIS A 146 1.34 11.49 -1.38
CA HIS A 146 2.39 10.92 -2.22
C HIS A 146 3.50 10.33 -1.37
N ALA A 147 4.00 9.17 -1.78
CA ALA A 147 5.20 8.56 -1.23
C ALA A 147 6.13 8.12 -2.37
N VAL A 148 7.42 8.38 -2.25
CA VAL A 148 8.43 7.99 -3.24
C VAL A 148 9.63 7.40 -2.51
N LEU A 149 9.91 6.12 -2.73
CA LEU A 149 11.02 5.39 -2.13
C LEU A 149 12.13 5.17 -3.17
N ASN A 150 13.33 5.69 -2.90
CA ASN A 150 14.49 5.60 -3.78
C ASN A 150 14.20 6.07 -5.22
N GLY A 151 13.38 7.11 -5.36
CA GLY A 151 12.96 7.65 -6.66
C GLY A 151 11.79 6.92 -7.31
N ASN A 152 11.30 5.82 -6.74
CA ASN A 152 10.16 5.07 -7.27
C ASN A 152 8.88 5.46 -6.51
N PRO A 153 7.83 5.94 -7.20
CA PRO A 153 6.53 6.18 -6.58
C PRO A 153 5.99 4.92 -5.91
N MET A 154 5.40 5.08 -4.74
CA MET A 154 4.73 4.00 -4.03
C MET A 154 3.22 4.09 -4.25
N GLU A 155 2.56 2.94 -4.34
CA GLU A 155 1.11 2.87 -4.51
C GLU A 155 0.40 3.15 -3.18
N LEU A 156 -0.47 4.16 -3.17
CA LEU A 156 -1.26 4.57 -2.02
C LEU A 156 -2.72 4.23 -2.25
N LEU A 157 -3.36 3.62 -1.24
CA LEU A 157 -4.73 3.15 -1.27
C LEU A 157 -5.55 3.81 -0.16
N ASP A 158 -6.82 4.08 -0.44
CA ASP A 158 -7.77 4.44 0.62
C ASP A 158 -8.09 3.22 1.48
N ILE A 159 -8.08 3.40 2.80
CA ILE A 159 -8.71 2.44 3.72
C ILE A 159 -10.22 2.60 3.61
N ALA A 160 -10.91 1.48 3.47
CA ALA A 160 -12.36 1.44 3.29
C ALA A 160 -13.10 0.94 4.54
N ASP A 161 -14.31 1.47 4.74
CA ASP A 161 -15.27 0.95 5.72
C ASP A 161 -15.98 -0.32 5.22
N GLU A 162 -16.89 -0.86 6.03
CA GLU A 162 -17.68 -2.06 5.71
C GLU A 162 -18.63 -1.90 4.51
N GLN A 163 -18.87 -0.67 4.05
CA GLN A 163 -19.69 -0.38 2.89
C GLN A 163 -18.84 -0.04 1.66
N GLY A 164 -17.52 -0.13 1.76
CA GLY A 164 -16.59 0.18 0.67
C GLY A 164 -16.37 1.68 0.44
N ASN A 165 -16.72 2.53 1.41
CA ASN A 165 -16.44 3.97 1.33
C ASN A 165 -15.06 4.29 1.96
N PRO A 166 -14.29 5.24 1.39
CA PRO A 166 -13.06 5.72 2.01
C PRO A 166 -13.29 6.28 3.42
N THR A 167 -12.46 5.88 4.38
CA THR A 167 -12.54 6.39 5.77
C THR A 167 -11.81 7.72 5.97
N GLY A 168 -11.23 8.28 4.89
CA GLY A 168 -10.31 9.42 4.96
C GLY A 168 -8.88 9.07 5.38
N LYS A 169 -8.57 7.78 5.59
CA LYS A 169 -7.20 7.30 5.84
C LYS A 169 -6.63 6.71 4.55
N VAL A 170 -5.39 7.06 4.25
CA VAL A 170 -4.63 6.54 3.11
C VAL A 170 -3.49 5.68 3.65
N ARG A 171 -3.07 4.64 2.94
CA ARG A 171 -1.94 3.80 3.33
C ARG A 171 -1.23 3.23 2.11
N GLU A 172 0.08 3.00 2.22
CA GLU A 172 0.85 2.35 1.16
C GLU A 172 0.44 0.87 1.00
N ARG A 173 0.30 0.40 -0.24
CA ARG A 173 -0.24 -0.91 -0.60
C ARG A 173 0.35 -2.07 0.20
N SER A 174 1.66 -2.13 0.34
CA SER A 174 2.30 -3.25 1.04
C SER A 174 1.98 -3.23 2.55
N LEU A 175 1.78 -2.05 3.15
CA LEU A 175 1.28 -1.92 4.52
C LEU A 175 -0.21 -2.29 4.64
N VAL A 176 -1.03 -1.96 3.65
CA VAL A 176 -2.44 -2.41 3.59
C VAL A 176 -2.53 -3.92 3.70
N HIS A 177 -1.75 -4.64 2.89
CA HIS A 177 -1.69 -6.11 2.91
C HIS A 177 -1.01 -6.69 4.16
N LEU A 178 -0.04 -5.98 4.73
CA LEU A 178 0.60 -6.39 5.97
C LEU A 178 -0.40 -6.37 7.14
N TYR A 179 -1.20 -5.31 7.25
CA TYR A 179 -2.13 -5.13 8.36
C TYR A 179 -3.55 -5.63 8.08
N GLY A 180 -3.83 -6.14 6.87
CA GLY A 180 -5.14 -6.65 6.48
C GLY A 180 -6.20 -5.55 6.46
N ASN A 181 -5.83 -4.34 6.04
CA ASN A 181 -6.81 -3.26 5.96
C ASN A 181 -7.73 -3.47 4.76
N ARG A 182 -9.03 -3.29 5.00
CA ARG A 182 -10.00 -3.26 3.91
C ARG A 182 -9.66 -2.12 2.96
N HIS A 183 -9.58 -2.43 1.69
CA HIS A 183 -9.27 -1.49 0.62
C HIS A 183 -10.09 -1.83 -0.62
N ARG A 184 -10.07 -0.92 -1.61
CA ARG A 184 -10.98 -0.98 -2.76
C ARG A 184 -10.23 -1.45 -4.01
N THR A 185 -10.88 -2.30 -4.79
CA THR A 185 -10.40 -2.77 -6.09
C THR A 185 -11.51 -2.62 -7.15
N SER A 186 -11.14 -2.74 -8.41
CA SER A 186 -12.09 -2.80 -9.52
C SER A 186 -11.76 -3.96 -10.42
N HIS A 187 -12.78 -4.76 -10.74
CA HIS A 187 -12.67 -5.99 -11.53
C HIS A 187 -13.47 -5.83 -12.82
N ILE A 188 -12.87 -6.13 -13.97
CA ILE A 188 -13.54 -6.20 -15.26
C ILE A 188 -13.45 -7.63 -15.77
N TRP A 189 -14.62 -8.22 -16.01
CA TRP A 189 -14.77 -9.45 -16.76
C TRP A 189 -15.12 -9.16 -18.20
N ILE A 190 -14.32 -9.66 -19.14
CA ILE A 190 -14.58 -9.54 -20.57
C ILE A 190 -15.18 -10.84 -21.05
N ILE A 191 -16.37 -10.75 -21.65
CA ILE A 191 -17.10 -11.90 -22.19
C ILE A 191 -17.36 -11.73 -23.67
N ARG A 192 -17.64 -12.86 -24.33
CA ARG A 192 -18.17 -12.91 -25.69
C ARG A 192 -19.07 -14.14 -25.88
N PRO A 193 -19.91 -14.18 -26.92
CA PRO A 193 -20.61 -15.41 -27.29
C PRO A 193 -19.63 -16.57 -27.49
N SER A 194 -19.97 -17.75 -26.96
CA SER A 194 -19.05 -18.89 -27.04
C SER A 194 -18.84 -19.34 -28.48
N LYS A 195 -17.59 -19.59 -28.84
CA LYS A 195 -17.22 -20.13 -30.16
C LYS A 195 -17.25 -21.67 -30.20
N THR A 196 -17.43 -22.32 -29.05
CA THR A 196 -17.34 -23.79 -28.93
C THR A 196 -18.66 -24.44 -28.51
N LYS A 197 -19.51 -23.74 -27.74
CA LYS A 197 -20.78 -24.26 -27.23
C LYS A 197 -21.96 -23.35 -27.58
N LYS A 198 -23.10 -23.95 -27.92
CA LYS A 198 -24.35 -23.19 -28.16
C LYS A 198 -24.92 -22.69 -26.83
N ASN A 199 -25.50 -21.49 -26.84
CA ASN A 199 -26.12 -20.85 -25.67
C ASN A 199 -25.18 -20.73 -24.46
N SER A 200 -23.90 -20.47 -24.72
CA SER A 200 -22.86 -20.23 -23.72
C SER A 200 -22.06 -18.98 -24.07
N PHE A 201 -21.19 -18.54 -23.18
CA PHE A 201 -20.25 -17.44 -23.39
C PHE A 201 -18.83 -17.88 -23.01
N ASP A 202 -17.84 -17.33 -23.71
CA ASP A 202 -16.44 -17.43 -23.32
C ASP A 202 -16.10 -16.24 -22.40
N VAL A 203 -15.20 -16.47 -21.45
CA VAL A 203 -14.61 -15.46 -20.57
C VAL A 203 -13.13 -15.31 -20.91
N LEU A 204 -12.65 -14.08 -20.97
CA LEU A 204 -11.21 -13.81 -21.11
C LEU A 204 -10.54 -13.93 -19.74
N LEU A 205 -9.53 -14.77 -19.64
CA LEU A 205 -8.71 -14.88 -18.44
C LEU A 205 -7.30 -14.35 -18.75
N GLN A 206 -6.72 -13.61 -17.82
CA GLN A 206 -5.30 -13.30 -17.85
C GLN A 206 -4.53 -14.34 -17.05
N LYS A 207 -3.29 -14.61 -17.45
CA LYS A 207 -2.31 -15.36 -16.65
C LYS A 207 -1.30 -14.35 -16.11
N ARG A 208 -1.25 -14.20 -14.80
CA ARG A 208 -0.34 -13.28 -14.09
C ARG A 208 1.11 -13.64 -14.39
N ALA A 209 1.98 -12.64 -14.53
CA ALA A 209 3.41 -12.84 -14.71
C ALA A 209 4.02 -13.63 -13.53
N GLU A 210 5.13 -14.34 -13.77
CA GLU A 210 5.77 -15.21 -12.76
C GLU A 210 6.58 -14.42 -11.71
N ASP A 211 6.89 -13.15 -11.98
CA ASP A 211 7.62 -12.23 -11.10
C ASP A 211 6.69 -11.37 -10.22
N LYS A 212 5.38 -11.60 -10.28
CA LYS A 212 4.42 -10.94 -9.39
C LYS A 212 4.70 -11.25 -7.92
N ASP A 213 4.48 -10.24 -7.09
CA ASP A 213 4.59 -10.32 -5.64
C ASP A 213 3.49 -11.15 -4.97
N SER A 214 2.36 -11.34 -5.66
CA SER A 214 1.26 -12.23 -5.26
C SER A 214 0.70 -13.03 -6.43
N PHE A 215 0.39 -14.30 -6.14
CA PHE A 215 -0.19 -15.29 -7.07
C PHE A 215 0.52 -15.42 -8.45
N PRO A 216 1.85 -15.58 -8.50
CA PRO A 216 2.59 -15.67 -9.76
C PRO A 216 2.14 -16.87 -10.62
N GLY A 217 1.93 -16.63 -11.91
CA GLY A 217 1.54 -17.65 -12.90
C GLY A 217 0.12 -18.19 -12.74
N CYS A 218 -0.72 -17.61 -11.88
CA CYS A 218 -2.13 -17.96 -11.75
C CYS A 218 -2.97 -17.31 -12.86
N TYR A 219 -4.01 -18.01 -13.29
CA TYR A 219 -5.10 -17.40 -14.05
C TYR A 219 -5.98 -16.55 -13.15
N ASP A 220 -6.44 -15.43 -13.69
CA ASP A 220 -7.12 -14.38 -12.95
C ASP A 220 -8.23 -13.72 -13.78
N ILE A 221 -8.94 -12.79 -13.14
CA ILE A 221 -9.94 -11.88 -13.73
C ILE A 221 -9.37 -11.22 -15.00
N SER A 222 -10.21 -10.86 -15.98
CA SER A 222 -9.71 -10.31 -17.25
C SER A 222 -8.83 -9.07 -17.06
N SER A 223 -9.25 -8.15 -16.18
CA SER A 223 -8.43 -7.03 -15.70
C SER A 223 -8.87 -6.68 -14.27
N ALA A 224 -7.91 -6.51 -13.36
CA ALA A 224 -8.18 -6.27 -11.95
C ALA A 224 -7.04 -5.49 -11.30
N GLY A 225 -7.38 -4.43 -10.57
CA GLY A 225 -6.38 -3.63 -9.86
C GLY A 225 -6.95 -2.84 -8.71
N HIS A 226 -6.07 -2.35 -7.84
CA HIS A 226 -6.45 -1.51 -6.73
C HIS A 226 -6.91 -0.13 -7.22
N ILE A 227 -7.72 0.51 -6.40
CA ILE A 227 -8.16 1.88 -6.63
C ILE A 227 -7.17 2.80 -5.92
N PRO A 228 -6.43 3.66 -6.66
CA PRO A 228 -5.54 4.62 -6.04
C PRO A 228 -6.30 5.53 -5.07
N ALA A 229 -5.61 6.00 -4.02
CA ALA A 229 -6.19 6.92 -3.06
C ALA A 229 -6.84 8.13 -3.74
N GLY A 230 -8.06 8.47 -3.32
CA GLY A 230 -8.86 9.56 -3.89
C GLY A 230 -9.53 9.27 -5.23
N CYS A 231 -9.32 8.08 -5.83
CA CYS A 231 -9.95 7.71 -7.09
C CYS A 231 -11.29 6.95 -6.89
N GLY A 232 -12.11 6.94 -7.95
CA GLY A 232 -13.37 6.20 -8.01
C GLY A 232 -13.23 4.83 -8.67
N TYR A 233 -14.20 3.94 -8.45
CA TYR A 233 -14.22 2.59 -9.03
C TYR A 233 -14.17 2.57 -10.55
N LEU A 234 -15.10 3.25 -11.23
CA LEU A 234 -15.23 3.19 -12.68
C LEU A 234 -14.02 3.79 -13.44
N PRO A 235 -13.49 4.97 -13.09
CA PRO A 235 -12.28 5.49 -13.72
C PRO A 235 -11.07 4.57 -13.51
N SER A 236 -10.93 3.96 -12.33
CA SER A 236 -9.84 3.02 -12.05
C SER A 236 -9.97 1.75 -12.88
N ALA A 237 -11.18 1.20 -13.01
CA ALA A 237 -11.45 0.03 -13.85
C ALA A 237 -11.04 0.29 -15.31
N LEU A 238 -11.41 1.46 -15.86
CA LEU A 238 -11.03 1.85 -17.22
C LEU A 238 -9.53 2.10 -17.39
N ARG A 239 -8.86 2.64 -16.37
CA ARG A 239 -7.40 2.80 -16.34
C ARG A 239 -6.72 1.43 -16.40
N GLU A 240 -7.06 0.53 -15.48
CA GLU A 240 -6.47 -0.81 -15.40
C GLU A 240 -6.68 -1.59 -16.70
N LEU A 241 -7.91 -1.59 -17.25
CA LEU A 241 -8.20 -2.23 -18.53
C LEU A 241 -7.27 -1.77 -19.67
N LYS A 242 -6.92 -0.48 -19.66
CA LYS A 242 -6.03 0.11 -20.66
C LYS A 242 -4.57 -0.19 -20.37
N GLU A 243 -4.13 -0.09 -19.13
CA GLU A 243 -2.73 -0.32 -18.73
C GLU A 243 -2.36 -1.80 -18.86
N GLU A 244 -3.21 -2.69 -18.33
CA GLU A 244 -2.97 -4.13 -18.31
C GLU A 244 -3.17 -4.79 -19.68
N LEU A 245 -4.25 -4.47 -20.41
CA LEU A 245 -4.60 -5.17 -21.65
C LEU A 245 -4.49 -4.32 -22.93
N GLY A 246 -4.26 -3.01 -22.81
CA GLY A 246 -4.29 -2.10 -23.95
C GLY A 246 -5.70 -1.86 -24.51
N ILE A 247 -6.76 -2.24 -23.77
CA ILE A 247 -8.14 -2.13 -24.23
C ILE A 247 -8.72 -0.79 -23.77
N THR A 248 -9.31 -0.05 -24.71
CA THR A 248 -10.08 1.17 -24.38
C THR A 248 -11.57 0.87 -24.44
N ALA A 249 -12.31 1.29 -23.42
CA ALA A 249 -13.76 1.22 -23.35
C ALA A 249 -14.33 2.56 -22.88
N LYS A 250 -15.57 2.84 -23.24
CA LYS A 250 -16.35 3.94 -22.67
C LYS A 250 -17.05 3.47 -21.41
N GLU A 251 -17.33 4.40 -20.50
CA GLU A 251 -18.06 4.13 -19.25
C GLU A 251 -19.38 3.37 -19.48
N ASN A 252 -20.13 3.73 -20.52
CA ASN A 252 -21.42 3.12 -20.84
C ASN A 252 -21.31 1.71 -21.46
N GLU A 253 -20.09 1.23 -21.76
CA GLU A 253 -19.85 -0.14 -22.20
C GLU A 253 -19.58 -1.09 -21.03
N LEU A 254 -19.25 -0.56 -19.85
CA LEU A 254 -19.07 -1.35 -18.64
C LEU A 254 -20.39 -1.46 -17.89
N VAL A 255 -20.90 -2.68 -17.78
CA VAL A 255 -22.09 -2.97 -16.98
C VAL A 255 -21.66 -3.32 -15.57
N PHE A 256 -22.03 -2.50 -14.58
CA PHE A 256 -21.82 -2.81 -13.18
C PHE A 256 -22.72 -3.99 -12.78
N ILE A 257 -22.13 -5.05 -12.23
CA ILE A 257 -22.85 -6.30 -11.88
C ILE A 257 -22.89 -6.59 -10.37
N GLY A 258 -22.26 -5.75 -9.55
CA GLY A 258 -22.32 -5.84 -8.10
C GLY A 258 -21.00 -5.54 -7.42
N PHE A 259 -21.04 -5.51 -6.09
CA PHE A 259 -19.85 -5.50 -5.26
C PHE A 259 -19.54 -6.92 -4.77
N GLN A 260 -18.25 -7.24 -4.66
CA GLN A 260 -17.77 -8.46 -4.05
C GLN A 260 -16.78 -8.10 -2.94
N GLU A 261 -17.04 -8.58 -1.73
CA GLU A 261 -16.07 -8.55 -0.64
C GLU A 261 -15.31 -9.88 -0.61
N THR A 262 -13.98 -9.82 -0.55
CA THR A 262 -13.13 -11.00 -0.45
C THR A 262 -12.10 -10.80 0.65
N SER A 263 -11.78 -11.88 1.35
CA SER A 263 -10.69 -11.88 2.31
C SER A 263 -9.91 -13.17 2.24
N ILE A 264 -8.59 -13.06 2.16
CA ILE A 264 -7.67 -14.19 2.18
C ILE A 264 -6.48 -13.85 3.05
N GLN A 265 -6.09 -14.79 3.89
CA GLN A 265 -4.85 -14.73 4.63
C GLN A 265 -3.93 -15.85 4.13
N THR A 266 -2.77 -15.46 3.63
CA THR A 266 -1.75 -16.37 3.10
C THR A 266 -0.35 -15.81 3.38
N GLU A 267 0.67 -16.45 2.84
CA GLU A 267 2.05 -16.01 2.91
C GLU A 267 2.65 -16.01 1.50
N PHE A 268 3.39 -14.96 1.16
CA PHE A 268 4.20 -14.89 -0.05
C PHE A 268 5.65 -14.59 0.33
N TYR A 269 6.58 -15.41 -0.17
CA TYR A 269 8.02 -15.23 0.06
C TYR A 269 8.42 -15.10 1.55
N GLY A 270 7.76 -15.83 2.45
CA GLY A 270 8.02 -15.77 3.89
C GLY A 270 7.40 -14.56 4.60
N LYS A 271 6.58 -13.76 3.90
CA LYS A 271 5.91 -12.58 4.44
C LYS A 271 4.40 -12.79 4.51
N PRO A 272 3.75 -12.44 5.65
CA PRO A 272 2.31 -12.54 5.77
C PRO A 272 1.62 -11.60 4.78
N PHE A 273 0.57 -12.10 4.13
CA PHE A 273 -0.26 -11.37 3.20
C PHE A 273 -1.72 -11.52 3.62
N ARG A 274 -2.34 -10.42 4.03
CA ARG A 274 -3.73 -10.35 4.45
C ARG A 274 -4.47 -9.47 3.45
N ASN A 275 -5.17 -10.11 2.53
CA ASN A 275 -6.00 -9.40 1.57
C ASN A 275 -7.40 -9.19 2.15
N HIS A 276 -7.92 -7.99 1.98
CA HIS A 276 -9.29 -7.66 2.31
C HIS A 276 -9.81 -6.63 1.30
N GLU A 277 -10.40 -7.14 0.22
CA GLU A 277 -10.83 -6.32 -0.91
C GLU A 277 -12.33 -6.11 -0.88
N TYR A 278 -12.74 -4.88 -1.18
CA TYR A 278 -14.10 -4.53 -1.54
C TYR A 278 -14.11 -4.10 -3.02
N SER A 279 -14.60 -4.98 -3.87
CA SER A 279 -14.37 -4.93 -5.32
C SER A 279 -15.63 -4.50 -6.05
N ALA A 280 -15.57 -3.48 -6.89
CA ALA A 280 -16.63 -3.22 -7.86
C ALA A 280 -16.42 -4.11 -9.09
N VAL A 281 -17.44 -4.89 -9.43
CA VAL A 281 -17.36 -5.86 -10.52
C VAL A 281 -18.13 -5.33 -11.73
N TYR A 282 -17.45 -5.30 -12.88
CA TYR A 282 -17.98 -4.82 -14.15
C TYR A 282 -17.89 -5.93 -15.21
N LEU A 283 -18.83 -5.89 -16.15
CA LEU A 283 -18.90 -6.79 -17.29
C LEU A 283 -18.74 -5.99 -18.59
N LEU A 284 -17.82 -6.42 -19.44
CA LEU A 284 -17.61 -5.89 -20.79
C LEU A 284 -17.91 -6.99 -21.80
N ASN A 285 -18.99 -6.85 -22.56
CA ASN A 285 -19.29 -7.77 -23.66
C ASN A 285 -18.63 -7.29 -24.96
N ARG A 286 -17.55 -7.97 -25.37
CA ARG A 286 -16.80 -7.62 -26.57
C ARG A 286 -16.04 -8.84 -27.11
N ASP A 287 -16.28 -9.19 -28.38
CA ASP A 287 -15.46 -10.21 -29.08
C ASP A 287 -14.13 -9.59 -29.52
N ILE A 288 -13.12 -9.71 -28.64
CA ILE A 288 -11.76 -9.18 -28.86
C ILE A 288 -10.85 -10.30 -29.36
N SER A 289 -10.09 -10.02 -30.42
CA SER A 289 -9.03 -10.91 -30.86
C SER A 289 -7.85 -10.87 -29.88
N ILE A 290 -7.37 -12.03 -29.43
CA ILE A 290 -6.16 -12.11 -28.59
C ILE A 290 -4.97 -11.42 -29.28
N SER A 291 -4.86 -11.55 -30.60
CA SER A 291 -3.77 -10.93 -31.37
C SER A 291 -3.74 -9.39 -31.33
N SER A 292 -4.85 -8.74 -30.97
CA SER A 292 -4.92 -7.28 -30.82
C SER A 292 -4.64 -6.80 -29.40
N ILE A 293 -4.63 -7.68 -28.40
CA ILE A 293 -4.33 -7.32 -27.02
C ILE A 293 -2.85 -6.96 -26.90
N ARG A 294 -2.55 -5.90 -26.16
CA ARG A 294 -1.19 -5.41 -25.91
C ARG A 294 -1.04 -5.29 -24.42
N PHE A 295 -0.63 -6.40 -23.79
CA PHE A 295 -0.55 -6.45 -22.35
C PHE A 295 0.81 -6.00 -21.80
N GLN A 296 0.79 -5.41 -20.61
CA GLN A 296 1.99 -5.06 -19.86
C GLN A 296 2.65 -6.36 -19.38
N LYS A 297 3.88 -6.63 -19.84
CA LYS A 297 4.55 -7.92 -19.62
C LYS A 297 4.93 -8.18 -18.16
N ASP A 298 5.14 -7.11 -17.40
CA ASP A 298 5.46 -7.19 -15.96
C ASP A 298 4.21 -7.54 -15.13
N GLU A 299 3.01 -7.44 -15.73
CA GLU A 299 1.74 -7.79 -15.10
C GLU A 299 1.21 -9.14 -15.60
N ILE A 300 1.28 -9.37 -16.91
CA ILE A 300 0.59 -10.47 -17.60
C ILE A 300 1.56 -11.25 -18.49
N GLU A 301 1.54 -12.57 -18.32
CA GLU A 301 2.27 -13.51 -19.17
C GLU A 301 1.50 -13.81 -20.47
N SER A 302 0.19 -14.06 -20.35
CA SER A 302 -0.67 -14.42 -21.48
C SER A 302 -2.15 -14.21 -21.17
N VAL A 303 -2.99 -14.29 -22.20
CA VAL A 303 -4.46 -14.26 -22.07
C VAL A 303 -5.09 -15.40 -22.85
N ILE A 304 -6.19 -15.95 -22.35
CA ILE A 304 -6.93 -17.03 -23.02
C ILE A 304 -8.44 -16.76 -22.98
N TRP A 305 -9.15 -17.28 -23.98
CA TRP A 305 -10.59 -17.43 -23.92
C TRP A 305 -10.93 -18.82 -23.41
N MET A 306 -11.85 -18.92 -22.45
CA MET A 306 -12.35 -20.19 -21.92
C MET A 306 -13.87 -20.14 -21.82
N ASP A 307 -14.54 -21.23 -22.21
CA ASP A 307 -15.98 -21.37 -21.98
C ASP A 307 -16.31 -21.27 -20.49
N TYR A 308 -17.38 -20.54 -20.15
CA TYR A 308 -17.77 -20.28 -18.77
C TYR A 308 -17.92 -21.54 -17.92
N GLU A 309 -18.65 -22.55 -18.41
CA GLU A 309 -18.92 -23.77 -17.65
C GLU A 309 -17.65 -24.60 -17.48
N ASP A 310 -16.80 -24.67 -18.52
CA ASP A 310 -15.50 -25.37 -18.41
C ASP A 310 -14.59 -24.67 -17.38
N CYS A 311 -14.55 -23.34 -17.39
CA CYS A 311 -13.82 -22.55 -16.41
C CYS A 311 -14.34 -22.78 -14.99
N LEU A 312 -15.65 -22.70 -14.78
CA LEU A 312 -16.29 -22.91 -13.49
C LEU A 312 -15.99 -24.32 -12.94
N GLN A 313 -16.04 -25.34 -13.79
CA GLN A 313 -15.68 -26.71 -13.38
C GLN A 313 -14.21 -26.82 -13.00
N LYS A 314 -13.31 -26.21 -13.77
CA LYS A 314 -11.87 -26.20 -13.49
C LYS A 314 -11.51 -25.45 -12.21
N ILE A 315 -12.25 -24.39 -11.87
CA ILE A 315 -12.18 -23.69 -10.58
C ILE A 315 -12.63 -24.64 -9.46
N LYS A 316 -13.83 -25.22 -9.59
CA LYS A 316 -14.43 -26.10 -8.55
C LYS A 316 -13.61 -27.34 -8.23
N ASN A 317 -12.97 -27.94 -9.23
CA ASN A 317 -12.18 -29.16 -9.06
C ASN A 317 -10.67 -28.90 -8.86
N GLY A 318 -10.24 -27.64 -8.84
CA GLY A 318 -8.83 -27.26 -8.64
C GLY A 318 -7.88 -27.66 -9.77
N THR A 319 -8.37 -27.87 -11.00
CA THR A 319 -7.53 -28.24 -12.16
C THR A 319 -7.02 -27.03 -12.96
N LEU A 320 -7.43 -25.82 -12.60
CA LEU A 320 -6.85 -24.57 -13.08
C LEU A 320 -5.98 -23.97 -11.95
N LYS A 321 -4.74 -23.60 -12.25
CA LYS A 321 -3.94 -22.77 -11.34
C LYS A 321 -4.51 -21.35 -11.40
N HIS A 322 -5.31 -20.93 -10.43
CA HIS A 322 -6.00 -19.63 -10.43
C HIS A 322 -6.02 -18.94 -9.07
N CYS A 323 -6.32 -17.63 -9.08
CA CYS A 323 -6.65 -16.83 -7.90
C CYS A 323 -8.07 -16.25 -7.93
N ILE A 324 -8.91 -16.72 -8.86
CA ILE A 324 -10.30 -16.30 -9.03
C ILE A 324 -11.18 -16.79 -7.86
N PHE A 325 -11.96 -15.89 -7.27
CA PHE A 325 -13.00 -16.24 -6.30
C PHE A 325 -14.26 -16.79 -7.00
N GLN A 326 -14.70 -17.97 -6.58
CA GLN A 326 -15.84 -18.65 -7.21
C GLN A 326 -17.13 -17.82 -7.14
N ASP A 327 -17.41 -17.19 -5.99
CA ASP A 327 -18.64 -16.41 -5.79
C ASP A 327 -18.73 -15.23 -6.76
N GLU A 328 -17.60 -14.56 -7.02
CA GLU A 328 -17.54 -13.50 -8.03
C GLU A 328 -17.75 -14.06 -9.45
N PHE A 329 -17.08 -15.16 -9.78
CA PHE A 329 -17.22 -15.78 -11.10
C PHE A 329 -18.66 -16.23 -11.37
N GLU A 330 -19.40 -16.64 -10.34
CA GLU A 330 -20.82 -17.00 -10.44
C GLU A 330 -21.74 -15.78 -10.67
N LEU A 331 -21.31 -14.55 -10.39
CA LEU A 331 -22.05 -13.33 -10.77
C LEU A 331 -22.17 -13.19 -12.30
N LEU A 332 -21.17 -13.65 -13.06
CA LEU A 332 -21.17 -13.54 -14.52
C LEU A 332 -22.36 -14.25 -15.15
N LYS A 333 -22.73 -15.44 -14.67
CA LYS A 333 -23.86 -16.21 -15.21
C LYS A 333 -25.19 -15.51 -15.00
N LYS A 334 -25.37 -14.86 -13.85
CA LYS A 334 -26.59 -14.11 -13.52
C LYS A 334 -26.74 -12.87 -14.41
N SER A 335 -25.62 -12.25 -14.77
CA SER A 335 -25.57 -10.98 -15.49
C SER A 335 -25.39 -11.13 -17.00
N ALA A 336 -24.90 -12.27 -17.49
CA ALA A 336 -24.72 -12.52 -18.93
C ALA A 336 -26.06 -12.54 -19.69
N CYS A 337 -27.19 -12.80 -19.01
CA CYS A 337 -28.55 -12.72 -19.59
C CYS A 337 -28.95 -11.30 -20.02
N VAL A 338 -28.17 -10.28 -19.67
CA VAL A 338 -28.38 -8.89 -20.09
C VAL A 338 -27.98 -8.66 -21.56
N PHE A 339 -27.30 -9.63 -22.19
CA PHE A 339 -26.72 -9.51 -23.53
C PHE A 339 -27.21 -10.53 -24.55
#